data_AF-A0A9Q1FM26-F1
#
_entry.id   AF-A0A9Q1FM26-F1
#
_cell.length_a   1.000
_cell.length_b   1.000
_cell.length_c   1.000
_cell.angle_alpha   90.00
_cell.angle_beta   90.00
_cell.angle_gamma   90.00
#
_symmetry.space_group_name_H-M   'P 1'
#
loop_
_entity.id
_entity.type
_entity.pdbx_description
1 polymer ?
#
loop_
_entity_poly.entity_id
_entity_poly.type
_entity_poly.pdbx_seq_one_letter_code
_entity_poly.pdbx_strand_id
1 'polypeptide(L)'
;MLWDPVQFLAHVGADQNSIDPIAEDMTGINRSRISFCVYTILGVVKRARWPADVDEAAAGGFVVGQTAAGAPIYRNPCSAQVLALLPNLLALIRTHNNLFLPENMARLSDTFTRAYEVMDVEKNLVLGLPQPVLDIYDSPVYKTTLERMQGFFCTLYDNCFHILGKRWPLLAAGFLHHRGLGGEDRKLRPGQPGQRPGPPPAALAPYPSRHDLCSRVFIKQLVVSCPSEYYESLLCPLLGQLFTYMLQRLNQRWQFINQKGILCGSDDEEVCEEKQVTQEMLEEQLVRLVTREVMDLISVTCILKKAPEPAGNKEEVDEEEMMATDSSQAPQGTPTYPTDELTELGKCLLQREDIYMTLLTISFNSLSWRDTGNCHRMASLVCWALLRQVIGGNLLPEAVTWFYTSVLKGLQMHGQHEGCSAALMQLAFSIYETLRPRYSELRAVMTQIPNIQAEALNQYDQRILNPPTQKVGEKKKKDQFKRLLAGTVGKPLGQQFKKEVHIRNLPSLFKKGKPDAAKRDILESSEDTALTSLFTPPPQEDI
;
A
#
# COMPACT_ATOMS: atom_id res chain seq x y z
N MET A 1 0.07 23.19 -25.11
CA MET A 1 0.06 23.32 -23.64
C MET A 1 0.03 21.95 -22.94
N LEU A 2 -1.11 21.26 -22.74
CA LEU A 2 -1.14 20.01 -21.92
C LEU A 2 -0.31 18.82 -22.43
N TRP A 3 0.27 18.86 -23.63
CA TRP A 3 1.07 17.79 -24.24
C TRP A 3 2.57 18.04 -24.18
N ASP A 4 2.98 19.27 -23.81
CA ASP A 4 4.35 19.74 -23.86
C ASP A 4 4.77 20.24 -22.46
N PRO A 5 5.76 19.59 -21.82
CA PRO A 5 6.26 19.99 -20.49
C PRO A 5 6.72 21.43 -20.41
N VAL A 6 7.40 21.95 -21.43
CA VAL A 6 7.96 23.30 -21.44
C VAL A 6 6.84 24.34 -21.55
N GLN A 7 5.91 24.14 -22.48
CA GLN A 7 4.74 25.03 -22.59
C GLN A 7 3.86 24.97 -21.35
N PHE A 8 3.77 23.82 -20.69
CA PHE A 8 3.03 23.67 -19.44
C PHE A 8 3.68 24.49 -18.32
N LEU A 9 5.00 24.38 -18.12
CA LEU A 9 5.75 25.16 -17.12
C LEU A 9 5.57 26.67 -17.32
N ALA A 10 5.72 27.15 -18.56
CA ALA A 10 5.49 28.55 -18.92
C ALA A 10 4.05 29.03 -18.65
N HIS A 11 3.07 28.17 -18.93
CA HIS A 11 1.66 28.50 -18.73
C HIS A 11 1.28 28.60 -17.24
N VAL A 12 1.86 27.74 -16.40
CA VAL A 12 1.64 27.75 -14.95
C VAL A 12 2.60 28.68 -14.20
N GLY A 13 3.59 29.26 -14.87
CA GLY A 13 4.54 30.23 -14.29
C GLY A 13 5.62 29.61 -13.40
N ALA A 14 5.93 28.32 -13.56
CA ALA A 14 6.95 27.64 -12.75
C ALA A 14 8.40 27.90 -13.24
N ASP A 15 8.54 28.48 -14.42
CA ASP A 15 9.79 28.93 -15.05
C ASP A 15 10.06 30.43 -14.84
N GLN A 16 9.17 31.14 -14.15
CA GLN A 16 9.27 32.57 -13.87
C GLN A 16 9.76 32.82 -12.44
N ASN A 17 10.69 33.76 -12.26
CA ASN A 17 11.08 34.24 -10.93
C ASN A 17 9.96 35.09 -10.34
N SER A 18 9.61 34.90 -9.06
CA SER A 18 8.61 35.76 -8.41
C SER A 18 9.22 37.12 -8.08
N ILE A 19 9.05 38.11 -8.95
CA ILE A 19 9.77 39.39 -8.85
C ILE A 19 9.00 40.44 -8.03
N ASP A 20 7.66 40.33 -7.89
CA ASP A 20 6.88 41.35 -7.18
C ASP A 20 5.60 40.80 -6.50
N PRO A 21 5.43 40.94 -5.17
CA PRO A 21 4.22 40.52 -4.46
C PRO A 21 2.97 41.36 -4.80
N ILE A 22 3.14 42.50 -5.50
CA ILE A 22 2.05 43.44 -5.82
C ILE A 22 1.51 43.21 -7.24
N ALA A 23 2.27 42.56 -8.13
CA ALA A 23 1.83 42.29 -9.50
C ALA A 23 0.73 41.21 -9.53
N GLU A 24 -0.34 41.45 -10.31
CA GLU A 24 -1.39 40.44 -10.53
C GLU A 24 -0.78 39.16 -11.10
N ASP A 25 -0.90 38.06 -10.35
CA ASP A 25 -0.41 36.74 -10.76
C ASP A 25 -1.31 36.16 -11.86
N MET A 26 -1.09 36.62 -13.08
CA MET A 26 -1.80 36.15 -14.29
C MET A 26 -1.64 34.64 -14.48
N THR A 27 -0.49 34.08 -14.07
CA THR A 27 -0.25 32.62 -14.11
C THR A 27 -1.05 31.89 -13.03
N GLY A 28 -1.37 32.54 -11.92
CA GLY A 28 -2.28 32.05 -10.89
C GLY A 28 -3.70 31.81 -11.43
N ILE A 29 -4.21 32.68 -12.31
CA ILE A 29 -5.50 32.47 -12.97
C ILE A 29 -5.45 31.21 -13.86
N ASN A 30 -4.34 31.00 -14.58
CA ASN A 30 -4.15 29.81 -15.41
C ASN A 30 -4.16 28.52 -14.57
N ARG A 31 -3.41 28.50 -13.45
CA ARG A 31 -3.40 27.37 -12.51
C ARG A 31 -4.79 27.10 -11.96
N SER A 32 -5.52 28.14 -11.55
CA SER A 32 -6.90 28.02 -11.07
C SER A 32 -7.87 27.46 -12.12
N ARG A 33 -7.73 27.85 -13.39
CA ARG A 33 -8.55 27.31 -14.50
C ARG A 33 -8.28 25.82 -14.74
N ILE A 34 -7.01 25.40 -14.73
CA ILE A 34 -6.64 23.97 -14.83
C ILE A 34 -7.23 23.18 -13.67
N SER A 35 -7.02 23.67 -12.44
CA SER A 35 -7.58 23.06 -11.23
C SER A 35 -9.10 22.96 -11.30
N PHE A 36 -9.79 24.03 -11.70
CA PHE A 36 -11.24 24.04 -11.86
C PHE A 36 -11.73 22.94 -12.82
N CYS A 37 -11.09 22.78 -13.99
CA CYS A 37 -11.43 21.72 -14.93
C CYS A 37 -11.27 20.33 -14.31
N VAL A 38 -10.13 20.07 -13.67
CA VAL A 38 -9.84 18.77 -13.04
C VAL A 38 -10.81 18.49 -11.88
N TYR A 39 -11.06 19.47 -11.01
CA TYR A 39 -12.03 19.35 -9.92
C TYR A 39 -13.45 19.11 -10.42
N THR A 40 -13.85 19.77 -11.50
CA THR A 40 -15.18 19.59 -12.09
C THR A 40 -15.34 18.17 -12.63
N ILE A 41 -14.35 17.67 -13.38
CA ILE A 41 -14.35 16.28 -13.86
C ILE A 41 -14.41 15.32 -12.68
N LEU A 42 -13.57 15.51 -11.67
CA LEU A 42 -13.55 14.66 -10.48
C LEU A 42 -14.89 14.69 -9.73
N GLY A 43 -15.48 15.86 -9.54
CA GLY A 43 -16.78 16.04 -8.88
C GLY A 43 -17.90 15.29 -9.61
N VAL A 44 -17.97 15.42 -10.93
CA VAL A 44 -18.95 14.72 -11.78
C VAL A 44 -18.73 13.20 -11.71
N VAL A 45 -17.49 12.73 -11.89
CA VAL A 45 -17.15 11.30 -11.84
C VAL A 45 -17.45 10.67 -10.48
N LYS A 46 -17.20 11.41 -9.39
CA LYS A 46 -17.43 10.94 -8.02
C LYS A 46 -18.92 10.87 -7.66
N ARG A 47 -19.75 11.78 -8.20
CA ARG A 47 -21.15 11.94 -7.77
C ARG A 47 -22.18 11.36 -8.74
N ALA A 48 -21.88 11.27 -10.03
CA ALA A 48 -22.80 10.71 -11.03
C ALA A 48 -23.02 9.21 -10.79
N ARG A 49 -24.28 8.81 -10.61
CA ARG A 49 -24.72 7.43 -10.39
C ARG A 49 -26.11 7.21 -11.00
N TRP A 50 -26.38 5.97 -11.41
CA TRP A 50 -27.73 5.51 -11.72
C TRP A 50 -28.50 5.17 -10.41
N PRO A 51 -29.84 5.03 -10.45
CA PRO A 51 -30.64 4.58 -9.32
C PRO A 51 -30.16 3.23 -8.77
N ALA A 52 -30.31 3.01 -7.46
CA ALA A 52 -29.93 1.73 -6.85
C ALA A 52 -30.94 0.62 -7.15
N ASP A 53 -32.21 0.98 -7.30
CA ASP A 53 -33.28 0.08 -7.69
C ASP A 53 -33.19 -0.26 -9.20
N VAL A 54 -33.31 -1.55 -9.51
CA VAL A 54 -33.12 -2.06 -10.88
C VAL A 54 -34.27 -1.65 -11.78
N ASP A 55 -35.50 -1.61 -11.26
CA ASP A 55 -36.70 -1.24 -12.02
C ASP A 55 -36.71 0.26 -12.30
N GLU A 56 -36.33 1.08 -11.32
CA GLU A 56 -36.10 2.53 -11.51
C GLU A 56 -34.99 2.78 -12.53
N ALA A 57 -33.88 2.02 -12.46
CA ALA A 57 -32.78 2.15 -13.40
C ALA A 57 -33.21 1.71 -14.81
N ALA A 58 -34.03 0.67 -14.95
CA ALA A 58 -34.56 0.22 -16.23
C ALA A 58 -35.57 1.24 -16.81
N ALA A 59 -36.50 1.74 -16.00
CA ALA A 59 -37.46 2.77 -16.38
C ALA A 59 -36.76 4.08 -16.79
N GLY A 60 -35.69 4.45 -16.08
CA GLY A 60 -34.82 5.58 -16.42
C GLY A 60 -33.88 5.34 -17.61
N GLY A 61 -33.91 4.16 -18.22
CA GLY A 61 -33.09 3.80 -19.37
C GLY A 61 -31.59 3.70 -19.05
N PHE A 62 -31.20 3.42 -17.81
CA PHE A 62 -29.81 3.20 -17.42
C PHE A 62 -29.33 1.76 -17.68
N VAL A 63 -30.25 0.79 -17.80
CA VAL A 63 -29.92 -0.60 -18.15
C VAL A 63 -29.78 -0.72 -19.66
N VAL A 64 -28.59 -1.15 -20.12
CA VAL A 64 -28.26 -1.29 -21.56
C VAL A 64 -28.15 -2.73 -22.03
N GLY A 65 -28.14 -3.69 -21.11
CA GLY A 65 -28.05 -5.11 -21.42
C GLY A 65 -27.93 -5.97 -20.18
N GLN A 66 -27.61 -7.25 -20.38
CA GLN A 66 -27.32 -8.20 -19.31
C GLN A 66 -26.04 -8.97 -19.63
N THR A 67 -25.29 -9.38 -18.61
CA THR A 67 -24.12 -10.26 -18.76
C THR A 67 -24.56 -11.70 -19.08
N ALA A 68 -23.61 -12.56 -19.46
CA ALA A 68 -23.89 -13.99 -19.67
C ALA A 68 -24.44 -14.70 -18.42
N ALA A 69 -24.20 -14.14 -17.23
CA ALA A 69 -24.73 -14.61 -15.95
C ALA A 69 -26.09 -13.96 -15.58
N GLY A 70 -26.69 -13.16 -16.47
CA GLY A 70 -27.99 -12.50 -16.26
C GLY A 70 -27.94 -11.20 -15.45
N ALA A 71 -26.75 -10.71 -15.08
CA ALA A 71 -26.63 -9.47 -14.30
C ALA A 71 -26.82 -8.22 -15.18
N PRO A 72 -27.54 -7.19 -14.73
CA PRO A 72 -27.78 -5.98 -15.53
C PRO A 72 -26.49 -5.18 -15.79
N ILE A 73 -26.33 -4.71 -17.02
CA ILE A 73 -25.25 -3.82 -17.44
C ILE A 73 -25.80 -2.39 -17.47
N TYR A 74 -25.17 -1.50 -16.71
CA TYR A 74 -25.59 -0.10 -16.58
C TYR A 74 -24.73 0.84 -17.43
N ARG A 75 -25.34 1.92 -17.94
CA ARG A 75 -24.63 3.09 -18.48
C ARG A 75 -24.62 4.22 -17.47
N ASN A 76 -23.53 4.97 -17.40
CA ASN A 76 -23.48 6.19 -16.60
C ASN A 76 -23.78 7.41 -17.47
N PRO A 77 -24.64 8.34 -16.99
CA PRO A 77 -24.98 9.54 -17.74
C PRO A 77 -23.78 10.46 -18.04
N CYS A 78 -22.71 10.42 -17.24
CA CYS A 78 -21.53 11.25 -17.50
C CYS A 78 -20.49 10.59 -18.43
N SER A 79 -20.66 9.31 -18.80
CA SER A 79 -19.63 8.55 -19.53
C SER A 79 -19.19 9.23 -20.84
N ALA A 80 -20.14 9.68 -21.68
CA ALA A 80 -19.80 10.29 -22.97
C ALA A 80 -18.93 11.55 -22.82
N GLN A 81 -19.32 12.44 -21.89
CA GLN A 81 -18.61 13.69 -21.67
C GLN A 81 -17.24 13.46 -21.03
N VAL A 82 -17.13 12.54 -20.07
CA VAL A 82 -15.85 12.21 -19.44
C VAL A 82 -14.91 11.53 -20.43
N LEU A 83 -15.41 10.63 -21.27
CA LEU A 83 -14.62 9.98 -22.33
C LEU A 83 -14.08 10.99 -23.35
N ALA A 84 -14.84 12.02 -23.70
CA ALA A 84 -14.37 13.09 -24.57
C ALA A 84 -13.20 13.91 -23.96
N LEU A 85 -13.16 14.02 -22.63
CA LEU A 85 -12.10 14.74 -21.90
C LEU A 85 -10.90 13.85 -21.54
N LEU A 86 -11.06 12.53 -21.62
CA LEU A 86 -10.04 11.56 -21.22
C LEU A 86 -8.70 11.73 -21.97
N PRO A 87 -8.63 11.97 -23.29
CA PRO A 87 -7.35 12.18 -23.98
C PRO A 87 -6.55 13.36 -23.40
N ASN A 88 -7.24 14.44 -23.03
CA ASN A 88 -6.62 15.65 -22.47
C ASN A 88 -6.13 15.40 -21.04
N LEU A 89 -6.91 14.63 -20.24
CA LEU A 89 -6.51 14.21 -18.91
C LEU A 89 -5.26 13.31 -18.96
N LEU A 90 -5.23 12.33 -19.86
CA LEU A 90 -4.07 11.45 -20.06
C LEU A 90 -2.85 12.22 -20.55
N ALA A 91 -3.04 13.20 -21.43
CA ALA A 91 -1.97 14.10 -21.86
C ALA A 91 -1.41 14.91 -20.68
N LEU A 92 -2.29 15.47 -19.83
CA LEU A 92 -1.89 16.19 -18.62
C LEU A 92 -1.09 15.29 -17.66
N ILE A 93 -1.57 14.07 -17.37
CA ILE A 93 -0.85 13.10 -16.52
C ILE A 93 0.53 12.80 -17.08
N ARG A 94 0.61 12.51 -18.39
CA ARG A 94 1.88 12.24 -19.07
C ARG A 94 2.83 13.43 -18.96
N THR A 95 2.33 14.63 -19.23
CA THR A 95 3.12 15.86 -19.14
C THR A 95 3.61 16.08 -17.71
N HIS A 96 2.74 15.89 -16.73
CA HIS A 96 3.08 16.02 -15.31
C HIS A 96 4.14 15.01 -14.88
N ASN A 97 4.05 13.74 -15.30
CA ASN A 97 5.09 12.74 -15.07
C ASN A 97 6.43 13.15 -15.70
N ASN A 98 6.39 13.73 -16.91
CA ASN A 98 7.59 14.17 -17.60
C ASN A 98 8.25 15.39 -16.93
N LEU A 99 7.54 16.16 -16.10
CA LEU A 99 8.12 17.31 -15.38
C LEU A 99 9.26 16.90 -14.43
N PHE A 100 9.25 15.65 -13.96
CA PHE A 100 10.28 15.09 -13.08
C PHE A 100 11.53 14.60 -13.82
N LEU A 101 11.55 14.65 -15.16
CA LEU A 101 12.78 14.40 -15.90
C LEU A 101 13.81 15.49 -15.61
N PRO A 102 15.11 15.17 -15.47
CA PRO A 102 16.14 16.14 -15.12
C PRO A 102 16.16 17.38 -16.02
N GLU A 103 15.93 17.19 -17.31
CA GLU A 103 15.82 18.26 -18.32
C GLU A 103 14.66 19.24 -18.08
N ASN A 104 13.57 18.79 -17.47
CA ASN A 104 12.41 19.62 -17.13
C ASN A 104 12.54 20.23 -15.73
N MET A 105 13.14 19.51 -14.78
CA MET A 105 13.45 20.08 -13.46
C MET A 105 14.44 21.24 -13.56
N ALA A 106 15.42 21.16 -14.47
CA ALA A 106 16.38 22.24 -14.72
C ALA A 106 15.75 23.50 -15.35
N ARG A 107 14.47 23.46 -15.76
CA ARG A 107 13.73 24.59 -16.32
C ARG A 107 12.94 25.37 -15.27
N LEU A 108 12.90 24.89 -14.03
CA LEU A 108 12.27 25.61 -12.93
C LEU A 108 13.06 26.89 -12.62
N SER A 109 12.33 27.94 -12.24
CA SER A 109 12.95 29.17 -11.77
C SER A 109 13.61 28.98 -10.41
N ASP A 110 14.49 29.89 -10.01
CA ASP A 110 15.19 29.82 -8.71
C ASP A 110 14.19 29.76 -7.55
N THR A 111 13.07 30.48 -7.68
CA THR A 111 11.95 30.49 -6.73
C THR A 111 11.29 29.11 -6.57
N PHE A 112 11.21 28.34 -7.66
CA PHE A 112 10.41 27.10 -7.74
C PHE A 112 11.25 25.82 -7.86
N THR A 113 12.57 25.89 -7.67
CA THR A 113 13.47 24.72 -7.65
C THR A 113 12.98 23.57 -6.76
N ARG A 114 12.29 23.90 -5.66
CA ARG A 114 11.74 22.94 -4.69
C ARG A 114 10.24 22.67 -4.85
N ALA A 115 9.63 23.11 -5.96
CA ALA A 115 8.17 23.02 -6.18
C ALA A 115 7.63 21.58 -6.25
N TYR A 116 8.51 20.61 -6.48
CA TYR A 116 8.17 19.20 -6.50
C TYR A 116 8.46 18.47 -5.19
N GLU A 117 9.19 19.07 -4.25
CA GLU A 117 9.45 18.43 -2.97
C GLU A 117 8.16 18.21 -2.16
N VAL A 118 8.18 17.19 -1.29
CA VAL A 118 7.09 16.94 -0.33
C VAL A 118 6.93 18.19 0.55
N MET A 119 5.70 18.65 0.74
CA MET A 119 5.43 19.83 1.56
C MET A 119 5.77 19.56 3.03
N ASP A 120 6.20 20.57 3.77
CA ASP A 120 6.64 20.38 5.16
C ASP A 120 5.52 19.86 6.08
N VAL A 121 4.27 20.25 5.82
CA VAL A 121 3.07 19.70 6.48
C VAL A 121 2.97 18.18 6.27
N GLU A 122 3.22 17.71 5.04
CA GLU A 122 3.20 16.28 4.71
C GLU A 122 4.40 15.54 5.29
N LYS A 123 5.58 16.16 5.31
CA LYS A 123 6.78 15.59 5.97
C LYS A 123 6.49 15.34 7.45
N ASN A 124 5.93 16.32 8.14
CA ASN A 124 5.55 16.21 9.54
C ASN A 124 4.52 15.10 9.76
N LEU A 125 3.52 14.98 8.88
CA LEU A 125 2.54 13.91 8.95
C LEU A 125 3.17 12.52 8.79
N VAL A 126 4.08 12.36 7.81
CA VAL A 126 4.79 11.10 7.56
C VAL A 126 5.71 10.73 8.73
N LEU A 127 6.35 11.72 9.36
CA LEU A 127 7.21 11.54 10.52
C LEU A 127 6.44 11.40 11.85
N GLY A 128 5.12 11.61 11.85
CA GLY A 128 4.30 11.57 13.06
C GLY A 128 4.52 12.77 14.00
N LEU A 129 5.05 13.88 13.48
CA LEU A 129 5.28 15.10 14.23
C LEU A 129 3.96 15.89 14.38
N PRO A 130 3.74 16.54 15.54
CA PRO A 130 2.55 17.36 15.75
C PRO A 130 2.54 18.53 14.75
N GLN A 131 1.36 18.81 14.19
CA GLN A 131 1.17 19.96 13.33
C GLN A 131 1.10 21.24 14.17
N PRO A 132 1.66 22.37 13.69
CA PRO A 132 1.47 23.64 14.36
C PRO A 132 -0.02 23.97 14.40
N VAL A 133 -0.55 24.25 15.60
CA VAL A 133 -1.92 24.74 15.77
C VAL A 133 -1.96 26.15 15.21
N LEU A 134 -2.57 26.31 14.03
CA LEU A 134 -2.78 27.62 13.43
C LEU A 134 -4.06 28.21 14.01
N ASP A 135 -4.00 29.48 14.44
CA ASP A 135 -5.20 30.24 14.75
C ASP A 135 -5.97 30.50 13.44
N ILE A 136 -7.25 30.15 13.42
CA ILE A 136 -8.11 30.17 12.23
C ILE A 136 -8.27 31.59 11.69
N TYR A 137 -8.07 32.60 12.54
CA TYR A 137 -8.29 34.00 12.20
C TYR A 137 -7.06 34.73 11.65
N ASP A 138 -5.83 34.23 11.88
CA ASP A 138 -4.60 35.00 11.66
C ASP A 138 -3.59 34.39 10.66
N SER A 139 -3.82 33.16 10.13
CA SER A 139 -2.84 32.51 9.25
C SER A 139 -3.36 32.23 7.84
N PRO A 140 -2.66 32.67 6.77
CA PRO A 140 -3.01 32.29 5.41
C PRO A 140 -2.79 30.78 5.21
N VAL A 141 -3.68 30.14 4.43
CA VAL A 141 -3.63 28.69 4.11
C VAL A 141 -2.28 28.27 3.49
N TYR A 142 -1.65 29.16 2.73
CA TYR A 142 -0.28 29.02 2.25
C TYR A 142 0.53 30.22 2.72
N LYS A 143 1.68 29.97 3.35
CA LYS A 143 2.56 31.00 3.88
C LYS A 143 3.47 31.59 2.81
N THR A 144 3.76 30.82 1.75
CA THR A 144 4.67 31.25 0.67
C THR A 144 4.13 30.96 -0.74
N THR A 145 4.64 31.69 -1.74
CA THR A 145 4.37 31.43 -3.16
C THR A 145 4.84 30.04 -3.59
N LEU A 146 5.96 29.56 -3.02
CA LEU A 146 6.47 28.21 -3.23
C LEU A 146 5.49 27.15 -2.70
N GLU A 147 4.99 27.30 -1.48
CA GLU A 147 4.01 26.37 -0.90
C GLU A 147 2.71 26.32 -1.72
N ARG A 148 2.26 27.47 -2.24
CA ARG A 148 1.09 27.52 -3.14
C ARG A 148 1.34 26.73 -4.44
N MET A 149 2.55 26.81 -4.99
CA MET A 149 2.95 26.06 -6.19
C MET A 149 3.07 24.56 -5.89
N GLN A 150 3.68 24.18 -4.77
CA GLN A 150 3.75 22.78 -4.30
C GLN A 150 2.35 22.19 -4.11
N GLY A 151 1.46 22.93 -3.45
CA GLY A 151 0.07 22.55 -3.25
C GLY A 151 -0.69 22.37 -4.57
N PHE A 152 -0.46 23.26 -5.54
CA PHE A 152 -1.02 23.13 -6.88
C PHE A 152 -0.56 21.84 -7.58
N PHE A 153 0.75 21.60 -7.69
CA PHE A 153 1.26 20.41 -8.36
C PHE A 153 0.80 19.12 -7.67
N CYS A 154 0.90 19.04 -6.35
CA CYS A 154 0.47 17.88 -5.57
C CYS A 154 -1.03 17.60 -5.79
N THR A 155 -1.87 18.61 -5.58
CA THR A 155 -3.32 18.41 -5.67
C THR A 155 -3.77 18.12 -7.10
N LEU A 156 -3.14 18.74 -8.09
CA LEU A 156 -3.42 18.47 -9.50
C LEU A 156 -3.10 17.01 -9.85
N TYR A 157 -1.92 16.54 -9.44
CA TYR A 157 -1.47 15.18 -9.66
C TYR A 157 -2.44 14.17 -9.04
N ASP A 158 -2.75 14.34 -7.76
CA ASP A 158 -3.59 13.45 -6.99
C ASP A 158 -4.99 13.35 -7.60
N ASN A 159 -5.59 14.49 -7.95
CA ASN A 159 -6.91 14.54 -8.54
C ASN A 159 -6.97 13.85 -9.90
N CYS A 160 -5.91 13.93 -10.72
CA CYS A 160 -5.87 13.23 -12.00
C CYS A 160 -5.96 11.71 -11.81
N PHE A 161 -5.22 11.13 -10.86
CA PHE A 161 -5.30 9.70 -10.56
C PHE A 161 -6.61 9.32 -9.86
N HIS A 162 -7.20 10.20 -9.05
CA HIS A 162 -8.53 10.00 -8.50
C HIS A 162 -9.62 9.91 -9.59
N ILE A 163 -9.53 10.72 -10.64
CA ILE A 163 -10.46 10.64 -11.78
C ILE A 163 -10.34 9.28 -12.46
N LEU A 164 -9.12 8.82 -12.75
CA LEU A 164 -8.89 7.51 -13.39
C LEU A 164 -9.35 6.35 -12.49
N GLY A 165 -9.08 6.44 -11.18
CA GLY A 165 -9.38 5.38 -10.22
C GLY A 165 -10.85 5.23 -9.87
N LYS A 166 -11.58 6.33 -9.62
CA LYS A 166 -12.94 6.27 -9.05
C LYS A 166 -13.96 5.61 -9.96
N ARG A 167 -13.75 5.60 -11.28
CA ARG A 167 -14.74 5.09 -12.25
C ARG A 167 -14.10 4.48 -13.50
N TRP A 168 -12.95 3.82 -13.38
CA TRP A 168 -12.46 2.95 -14.46
C TRP A 168 -13.55 2.08 -15.10
N PRO A 169 -14.45 1.39 -14.36
CA PRO A 169 -15.51 0.60 -15.01
C PRO A 169 -16.44 1.41 -15.94
N LEU A 170 -16.62 2.72 -15.71
CA LEU A 170 -17.35 3.61 -16.63
C LEU A 170 -16.57 3.92 -17.90
N LEU A 171 -15.25 4.07 -17.76
CA LEU A 171 -14.33 4.33 -18.86
C LEU A 171 -14.06 3.05 -19.65
N ALA A 172 -13.92 1.92 -18.98
CA ALA A 172 -13.66 0.60 -19.51
C ALA A 172 -14.77 0.14 -20.44
N ALA A 173 -16.04 0.24 -20.03
CA ALA A 173 -17.16 -0.17 -20.88
C ALA A 173 -17.18 0.59 -22.21
N GLY A 174 -16.96 1.92 -22.22
CA GLY A 174 -16.91 2.71 -23.45
C GLY A 174 -15.60 2.61 -24.23
N PHE A 175 -14.44 2.62 -23.54
CA PHE A 175 -13.10 2.55 -24.13
C PHE A 175 -12.80 1.17 -24.72
N LEU A 176 -13.27 0.10 -24.07
CA LEU A 176 -13.08 -1.27 -24.52
C LEU A 176 -14.10 -1.67 -25.58
N HIS A 177 -15.34 -1.16 -25.57
CA HIS A 177 -16.26 -1.31 -26.72
C HIS A 177 -15.76 -0.56 -27.96
N HIS A 178 -15.23 0.66 -27.80
CA HIS A 178 -14.77 1.44 -28.95
C HIS A 178 -13.52 0.85 -29.61
N ARG A 179 -12.79 -0.02 -28.90
CA ARG A 179 -11.62 -0.77 -29.42
C ARG A 179 -11.92 -2.26 -29.68
N GLY A 180 -13.07 -2.74 -29.22
CA GLY A 180 -13.58 -4.11 -29.35
C GLY A 180 -14.50 -4.27 -30.55
N LEU A 181 -14.10 -3.78 -31.72
CA LEU A 181 -14.51 -4.37 -32.99
C LEU A 181 -13.32 -5.20 -33.47
N GLY A 182 -13.50 -6.52 -33.45
CA GLY A 182 -12.56 -7.46 -34.03
C GLY A 182 -12.23 -7.08 -35.46
N GLY A 183 -10.93 -7.17 -35.77
CA GLY A 183 -10.28 -7.11 -37.07
C GLY A 183 -11.11 -6.63 -38.26
N GLU A 184 -10.96 -5.35 -38.63
CA GLU A 184 -10.86 -4.95 -40.04
C GLU A 184 -10.41 -3.50 -40.29
N ASP A 185 -10.25 -2.66 -39.26
CA ASP A 185 -9.87 -1.25 -39.46
C ASP A 185 -8.39 -0.92 -39.18
N ARG A 186 -7.49 -1.85 -39.54
CA ARG A 186 -6.03 -1.63 -39.53
C ARG A 186 -5.54 -0.85 -40.76
N LYS A 187 -6.40 -0.06 -41.40
CA LYS A 187 -6.05 0.84 -42.52
C LYS A 187 -6.24 2.32 -42.13
N LEU A 188 -5.58 2.74 -41.05
CA LEU A 188 -5.27 4.16 -40.87
C LEU A 188 -4.09 4.54 -41.79
N ARG A 189 -4.47 5.06 -42.97
CA ARG A 189 -3.83 6.12 -43.79
C ARG A 189 -2.33 6.40 -43.49
N PRO A 190 -1.40 6.17 -44.45
CA PRO A 190 0.00 6.53 -44.27
C PRO A 190 0.15 8.05 -44.41
N GLY A 191 0.54 8.75 -43.35
CA GLY A 191 0.72 10.20 -43.45
C GLY A 191 1.05 11.01 -42.20
N GLN A 192 1.25 10.41 -41.02
CA GLN A 192 1.82 11.12 -39.88
C GLN A 192 2.79 10.23 -39.10
N PRO A 193 4.11 10.51 -39.10
CA PRO A 193 5.05 9.84 -38.23
C PRO A 193 4.90 10.45 -36.82
N GLY A 194 4.39 9.67 -35.86
CA GLY A 194 4.40 10.11 -34.46
C GLY A 194 3.46 9.40 -33.48
N GLN A 195 2.49 8.60 -33.94
CA GLN A 195 1.51 7.98 -33.04
C GLN A 195 1.66 6.45 -32.98
N ARG A 196 2.53 5.97 -32.10
CA ARG A 196 2.37 4.65 -31.47
C ARG A 196 1.27 4.80 -30.40
N PRO A 197 0.12 4.10 -30.48
CA PRO A 197 -0.92 4.21 -29.46
C PRO A 197 -0.67 3.19 -28.35
N GLY A 198 0.15 3.61 -27.39
CA GLY A 198 0.38 2.94 -26.13
C GLY A 198 1.58 3.61 -25.45
N PRO A 199 1.41 4.35 -24.34
CA PRO A 199 2.58 4.86 -23.64
C PRO A 199 3.39 3.64 -23.18
N PRO A 200 4.72 3.60 -23.38
CA PRO A 200 5.53 2.68 -22.61
C PRO A 200 5.23 2.95 -21.12
N PRO A 201 5.13 1.93 -20.26
CA PRO A 201 4.86 2.08 -18.82
C PRO A 201 5.80 3.08 -18.12
N ALA A 202 6.98 3.33 -18.71
CA ALA A 202 7.92 4.37 -18.28
C ALA A 202 7.32 5.80 -18.30
N ALA A 203 6.37 6.11 -19.18
CA ALA A 203 5.69 7.41 -19.23
C ALA A 203 4.55 7.55 -18.20
N LEU A 204 4.19 6.45 -17.54
CA LEU A 204 3.25 6.41 -16.42
C LEU A 204 3.98 6.26 -15.08
N ALA A 205 5.32 6.21 -15.05
CA ALA A 205 6.10 6.12 -13.83
C ALA A 205 5.80 7.35 -12.95
N PRO A 206 5.14 7.16 -11.79
CA PRO A 206 4.83 8.25 -10.89
C PRO A 206 6.06 9.02 -10.42
N TYR A 207 5.83 10.21 -9.89
CA TYR A 207 6.81 10.90 -9.05
C TYR A 207 7.31 9.95 -7.93
N PRO A 208 8.65 9.84 -7.67
CA PRO A 208 9.19 8.89 -6.70
C PRO A 208 8.49 8.87 -5.33
N SER A 209 8.02 10.00 -4.81
CA SER A 209 7.31 10.05 -3.52
C SER A 209 5.80 9.80 -3.60
N ARG A 210 5.21 9.68 -4.80
CA ARG A 210 3.75 9.51 -5.02
C ARG A 210 3.37 8.21 -5.75
N HIS A 211 4.28 7.24 -5.81
CA HIS A 211 3.95 5.89 -6.35
C HIS A 211 2.92 5.15 -5.51
N ASP A 212 2.86 5.45 -4.21
CA ASP A 212 1.87 4.95 -3.26
C ASP A 212 0.45 5.35 -3.71
N LEU A 213 0.24 6.62 -4.07
CA LEU A 213 -1.06 7.14 -4.47
C LEU A 213 -1.53 6.55 -5.80
N CYS A 214 -0.67 6.48 -6.81
CA CYS A 214 -1.02 5.86 -8.09
C CYS A 214 -1.44 4.39 -7.89
N SER A 215 -0.67 3.64 -7.09
CA SER A 215 -0.97 2.24 -6.78
C SER A 215 -2.29 2.09 -6.02
N ARG A 216 -2.50 2.90 -4.99
CA ARG A 216 -3.66 2.85 -4.08
C ARG A 216 -4.96 3.32 -4.72
N VAL A 217 -4.91 4.44 -5.46
CA VAL A 217 -6.09 5.16 -5.92
C VAL A 217 -6.49 4.72 -7.31
N PHE A 218 -5.53 4.48 -8.20
CA PHE A 218 -5.81 4.10 -9.58
C PHE A 218 -5.68 2.60 -9.80
N ILE A 219 -4.48 2.03 -9.63
CA ILE A 219 -4.21 0.64 -10.03
C ILE A 219 -5.06 -0.35 -9.23
N LYS A 220 -5.18 -0.16 -7.91
CA LYS A 220 -6.03 -1.02 -7.08
C LYS A 220 -7.50 -0.96 -7.49
N GLN A 221 -8.03 0.22 -7.82
CA GLN A 221 -9.41 0.35 -8.28
C GLN A 221 -9.62 -0.25 -9.67
N LEU A 222 -8.63 -0.08 -10.56
CA LEU A 222 -8.56 -0.72 -11.86
C LEU A 222 -8.63 -2.25 -11.71
N VAL A 223 -7.81 -2.84 -10.85
CA VAL A 223 -7.80 -4.29 -10.57
C VAL A 223 -9.15 -4.79 -10.07
N VAL A 224 -9.72 -4.15 -9.04
CA VAL A 224 -10.98 -4.58 -8.41
C VAL A 224 -12.18 -4.44 -9.34
N SER A 225 -12.15 -3.47 -10.25
CA SER A 225 -13.30 -3.14 -11.09
C SER A 225 -13.22 -3.69 -12.52
N CYS A 226 -12.10 -4.31 -12.90
CA CYS A 226 -11.92 -4.80 -14.27
C CYS A 226 -12.69 -6.12 -14.46
N PRO A 227 -13.50 -6.23 -15.53
CA PRO A 227 -14.11 -7.50 -15.92
C PRO A 227 -13.05 -8.54 -16.32
N SER A 228 -13.35 -9.82 -16.12
CA SER A 228 -12.40 -10.93 -16.34
C SER A 228 -11.97 -11.09 -17.80
N GLU A 229 -12.79 -10.64 -18.76
CA GLU A 229 -12.49 -10.70 -20.19
C GLU A 229 -11.26 -9.85 -20.57
N TYR A 230 -10.91 -8.87 -19.74
CA TYR A 230 -9.81 -7.94 -19.98
C TYR A 230 -8.57 -8.23 -19.13
N TYR A 231 -8.55 -9.34 -18.38
CA TYR A 231 -7.39 -9.70 -17.56
C TYR A 231 -6.15 -9.92 -18.43
N GLU A 232 -6.26 -10.79 -19.44
CA GLU A 232 -5.14 -11.12 -20.32
C GLU A 232 -4.70 -9.94 -21.20
N SER A 233 -5.66 -9.20 -21.76
CA SER A 233 -5.38 -8.16 -22.74
C SER A 233 -4.89 -6.84 -22.14
N LEU A 234 -5.30 -6.54 -20.91
CA LEU A 234 -5.00 -5.26 -20.24
C LEU A 234 -4.25 -5.43 -18.92
N LEU A 235 -4.82 -6.17 -17.95
CA LEU A 235 -4.28 -6.19 -16.60
C LEU A 235 -2.95 -6.92 -16.51
N CYS A 236 -2.81 -8.09 -17.13
CA CYS A 236 -1.59 -8.87 -17.00
C CYS A 236 -0.35 -8.16 -17.57
N PRO A 237 -0.38 -7.60 -18.80
CA PRO A 237 0.75 -6.80 -19.31
C PRO A 237 1.08 -5.59 -18.42
N LEU A 238 0.05 -4.89 -17.94
CA LEU A 238 0.20 -3.69 -17.11
C LEU A 238 0.79 -4.02 -15.73
N LEU A 239 0.23 -5.01 -15.04
CA LEU A 239 0.67 -5.45 -13.72
C LEU A 239 2.04 -6.14 -13.78
N GLY A 240 2.31 -6.93 -14.82
CA GLY A 240 3.62 -7.53 -15.04
C GLY A 240 4.72 -6.48 -15.07
N GLN A 241 4.57 -5.47 -15.93
CA GLN A 241 5.52 -4.36 -16.04
C GLN A 241 5.64 -3.56 -14.73
N LEU A 242 4.50 -3.26 -14.09
CA LEU A 242 4.47 -2.53 -12.82
C LEU A 242 5.21 -3.28 -11.71
N PHE A 243 4.92 -4.57 -11.50
CA PHE A 243 5.55 -5.34 -10.45
C PHE A 243 7.04 -5.56 -10.70
N THR A 244 7.47 -5.74 -11.95
CA THR A 244 8.90 -5.82 -12.29
C THR A 244 9.62 -4.52 -11.93
N TYR A 245 9.05 -3.37 -12.30
CA TYR A 245 9.61 -2.07 -11.95
C TYR A 245 9.65 -1.86 -10.42
N MET A 246 8.54 -2.15 -9.73
CA MET A 246 8.47 -1.96 -8.28
C MET A 246 9.42 -2.90 -7.52
N LEU A 247 9.61 -4.13 -7.99
CA LEU A 247 10.60 -5.06 -7.43
C LEU A 247 12.01 -4.47 -7.50
N GLN A 248 12.44 -4.01 -8.68
CA GLN A 248 13.77 -3.41 -8.85
C GLN A 248 13.95 -2.19 -7.96
N ARG A 249 12.97 -1.28 -7.97
CA ARG A 249 13.02 -0.03 -7.21
C ARG A 249 13.03 -0.26 -5.70
N LEU A 250 12.13 -1.10 -5.18
CA LEU A 250 12.06 -1.37 -3.75
C LEU A 250 13.31 -2.09 -3.27
N ASN A 251 13.84 -3.05 -4.04
CA ASN A 251 15.11 -3.70 -3.69
C ASN A 251 16.26 -2.68 -3.58
N GLN A 252 16.43 -1.80 -4.57
CA GLN A 252 17.48 -0.78 -4.55
C GLN A 252 17.34 0.16 -3.35
N ARG A 253 16.12 0.65 -3.07
CA ARG A 253 15.86 1.57 -1.97
C ARG A 253 16.05 0.92 -0.60
N TRP A 254 15.58 -0.31 -0.41
CA TRP A 254 15.79 -1.06 0.83
C TRP A 254 17.25 -1.47 1.04
N GLN A 255 17.99 -1.78 -0.04
CA GLN A 255 19.44 -2.02 0.06
C GLN A 255 20.17 -0.76 0.55
N PHE A 256 19.84 0.40 0.01
CA PHE A 256 20.41 1.68 0.45
C PHE A 256 20.11 1.98 1.93
N ILE A 257 18.85 1.83 2.35
CA ILE A 257 18.44 2.01 3.76
C ILE A 257 19.20 1.04 4.68
N ASN A 258 19.31 -0.23 4.29
CA ASN A 258 19.99 -1.24 5.09
C ASN A 258 21.51 -1.02 5.20
N GLN A 259 22.16 -0.47 4.17
CA GLN A 259 23.60 -0.16 4.18
C GLN A 259 23.91 1.07 5.05
N LYS A 260 23.08 2.13 4.97
CA LYS A 260 23.28 3.35 5.76
C LYS A 260 23.15 3.13 7.26
N GLY A 261 22.22 2.28 7.69
CA GLY A 261 22.06 1.91 9.10
C GLY A 261 23.26 1.17 9.72
N ILE A 262 24.30 0.84 8.95
CA ILE A 262 25.53 0.17 9.41
C ILE A 262 26.70 1.17 9.57
N LEU A 263 26.67 2.31 8.88
CA LEU A 263 27.80 3.25 8.77
C LEU A 263 27.73 4.44 9.76
N CYS A 264 26.61 4.63 10.46
CA CYS A 264 26.39 5.78 11.34
C CYS A 264 26.97 5.55 12.75
N GLY A 265 28.29 5.41 12.85
CA GLY A 265 29.02 5.16 14.09
C GLY A 265 30.38 5.87 14.19
N SER A 266 30.55 7.00 13.50
CA SER A 266 31.70 7.88 13.69
C SER A 266 31.22 9.23 14.21
N ASP A 267 31.53 9.49 15.47
CA ASP A 267 31.40 10.78 16.14
C ASP A 267 32.08 11.86 15.30
N ASP A 268 31.33 12.92 14.91
CA ASP A 268 31.78 14.30 14.67
C ASP A 268 30.88 14.96 13.59
N GLU A 269 29.72 15.55 13.95
CA GLU A 269 29.08 16.73 13.30
C GLU A 269 27.66 17.07 13.86
N GLU A 270 27.53 17.33 15.17
CA GLU A 270 26.23 17.49 15.90
C GLU A 270 25.21 18.53 15.35
N VAL A 271 25.57 19.47 14.46
CA VAL A 271 24.64 20.51 13.95
C VAL A 271 24.16 20.27 12.51
N CYS A 272 24.92 19.51 11.69
CA CYS A 272 24.46 19.05 10.37
C CYS A 272 23.67 17.74 10.46
N GLU A 273 23.85 16.98 11.55
CA GLU A 273 23.22 15.69 11.78
C GLU A 273 21.68 15.76 11.85
N GLU A 274 21.07 16.71 12.56
CA GLU A 274 19.61 16.68 12.77
C GLU A 274 18.79 16.81 11.48
N LYS A 275 19.18 17.71 10.57
CA LYS A 275 18.50 17.89 9.28
C LYS A 275 18.74 16.70 8.34
N GLN A 276 19.92 16.08 8.42
CA GLN A 276 20.24 14.90 7.64
C GLN A 276 19.50 13.66 8.16
N VAL A 277 19.46 13.45 9.48
CA VAL A 277 18.74 12.36 10.14
C VAL A 277 17.24 12.44 9.87
N THR A 278 16.64 13.63 9.98
CA THR A 278 15.21 13.81 9.68
C THR A 278 14.88 13.54 8.21
N GLN A 279 15.76 13.93 7.28
CA GLN A 279 15.62 13.62 5.85
C GLN A 279 15.76 12.11 5.58
N GLU A 280 16.71 11.43 6.21
CA GLU A 280 16.89 9.98 6.05
C GLU A 280 15.71 9.20 6.62
N MET A 281 15.20 9.60 7.80
CA MET A 281 14.00 9.02 8.39
C MET A 281 12.78 9.21 7.49
N LEU A 282 12.63 10.40 6.89
CA LEU A 282 11.55 10.71 5.95
C LEU A 282 11.62 9.78 4.73
N GLU A 283 12.79 9.64 4.12
CA GLU A 283 12.99 8.75 2.98
C GLU A 283 12.67 7.29 3.32
N GLU A 284 13.10 6.81 4.49
CA GLU A 284 12.76 5.47 4.96
C GLU A 284 11.24 5.30 5.14
N GLN A 285 10.54 6.26 5.77
CA GLN A 285 9.09 6.17 5.94
C GLN A 285 8.35 6.19 4.60
N LEU A 286 8.79 7.02 3.64
CA LEU A 286 8.21 7.04 2.29
C LEU A 286 8.40 5.68 1.59
N VAL A 287 9.56 5.04 1.72
CA VAL A 287 9.81 3.69 1.15
C VAL A 287 8.92 2.65 1.83
N ARG A 288 8.70 2.73 3.16
CA ARG A 288 7.76 1.85 3.87
C ARG A 288 6.33 2.04 3.40
N LEU A 289 5.87 3.27 3.19
CA LEU A 289 4.52 3.55 2.65
C LEU A 289 4.34 2.92 1.27
N VAL A 290 5.26 3.18 0.35
CA VAL A 290 5.22 2.58 -1.00
C VAL A 290 5.27 1.05 -0.93
N THR A 291 6.10 0.49 -0.06
CA THR A 291 6.17 -0.97 0.16
C THR A 291 4.81 -1.52 0.56
N ARG A 292 4.15 -0.92 1.55
CA ARG A 292 2.84 -1.35 2.04
C ARG A 292 1.76 -1.30 0.96
N GLU A 293 1.74 -0.24 0.14
CA GLU A 293 0.77 -0.12 -0.95
C GLU A 293 0.99 -1.16 -2.06
N VAL A 294 2.25 -1.46 -2.42
CA VAL A 294 2.53 -2.53 -3.39
C VAL A 294 2.12 -3.90 -2.85
N MET A 295 2.41 -4.17 -1.58
CA MET A 295 2.04 -5.44 -0.95
C MET A 295 0.52 -5.59 -0.76
N ASP A 296 -0.18 -4.50 -0.47
CA ASP A 296 -1.66 -4.48 -0.47
C ASP A 296 -2.22 -4.68 -1.89
N LEU A 297 -1.61 -4.06 -2.91
CA LEU A 297 -1.99 -4.29 -4.31
C LEU A 297 -1.82 -5.76 -4.70
N ILE A 298 -0.69 -6.40 -4.37
CA ILE A 298 -0.48 -7.85 -4.61
C ILE A 298 -1.54 -8.67 -3.87
N SER A 299 -1.81 -8.33 -2.61
CA SER A 299 -2.82 -9.03 -1.80
C SER A 299 -4.21 -8.95 -2.44
N VAL A 300 -4.64 -7.77 -2.89
CA VAL A 300 -5.96 -7.57 -3.53
C VAL A 300 -6.00 -8.22 -4.92
N THR A 301 -4.87 -8.20 -5.64
CA THR A 301 -4.77 -8.78 -6.98
C THR A 301 -4.86 -10.30 -6.92
N CYS A 302 -4.20 -10.93 -5.94
CA CYS A 302 -4.00 -12.37 -5.93
C CYS A 302 -4.82 -13.13 -4.89
N ILE A 303 -5.11 -12.56 -3.72
CA ILE A 303 -5.69 -13.30 -2.58
C ILE A 303 -7.20 -13.06 -2.47
N LEU A 304 -7.96 -14.14 -2.42
CA LEU A 304 -9.39 -14.08 -2.18
C LEU A 304 -9.64 -13.79 -0.70
N LYS A 305 -10.02 -12.55 -0.38
CA LYS A 305 -10.55 -12.26 0.96
C LYS A 305 -11.97 -12.83 1.03
N LYS A 306 -12.22 -13.78 1.93
CA LYS A 306 -13.60 -14.15 2.27
C LYS A 306 -14.29 -12.89 2.78
N ALA A 307 -15.27 -12.39 2.03
CA ALA A 307 -16.17 -11.37 2.54
C ALA A 307 -16.88 -11.95 3.77
N PRO A 308 -17.06 -11.19 4.86
CA PRO A 308 -18.15 -11.48 5.78
C PRO A 308 -19.42 -11.48 4.91
N GLU A 309 -20.21 -12.55 4.97
CA GLU A 309 -21.52 -12.55 4.33
C GLU A 309 -22.27 -11.29 4.78
N PRO A 310 -22.93 -10.55 3.86
CA PRO A 310 -23.73 -9.42 4.27
C PRO A 310 -24.82 -9.95 5.19
N ALA A 311 -24.73 -9.59 6.48
CA ALA A 311 -25.78 -9.85 7.44
C ALA A 311 -27.05 -9.20 6.90
N GLY A 312 -27.95 -10.03 6.37
CA GLY A 312 -29.30 -9.61 6.09
C GLY A 312 -29.93 -9.13 7.39
N ASN A 313 -30.41 -7.89 7.37
CA ASN A 313 -31.31 -7.25 8.32
C ASN A 313 -31.36 -7.87 9.72
N LYS A 314 -30.55 -7.34 10.65
CA LYS A 314 -31.00 -7.17 12.02
C LYS A 314 -30.60 -5.78 12.51
N GLU A 315 -31.61 -5.11 13.04
CA GLU A 315 -31.63 -3.76 13.56
C GLU A 315 -30.61 -3.55 14.68
N GLU A 316 -30.26 -2.28 14.84
CA GLU A 316 -29.42 -1.65 15.85
C GLU A 316 -29.54 -2.27 17.25
N VAL A 317 -28.43 -2.77 17.82
CA VAL A 317 -28.20 -2.80 19.28
C VAL A 317 -26.68 -2.70 19.58
N ASP A 318 -26.34 -1.59 20.24
CA ASP A 318 -25.18 -1.20 21.07
C ASP A 318 -23.78 -1.82 20.92
N GLU A 319 -22.84 -0.91 20.71
CA GLU A 319 -21.39 -1.06 20.89
C GLU A 319 -21.01 -0.92 22.37
N GLU A 320 -21.06 -1.98 23.18
CA GLU A 320 -20.39 -1.98 24.50
C GLU A 320 -20.20 -3.41 25.05
N GLU A 321 -19.21 -4.18 24.54
CA GLU A 321 -18.63 -5.31 25.30
C GLU A 321 -17.29 -5.79 24.70
N MET A 322 -16.22 -5.05 24.96
CA MET A 322 -14.85 -5.57 24.86
C MET A 322 -14.27 -5.70 26.27
N MET A 323 -14.45 -6.87 26.91
CA MET A 323 -13.49 -7.40 27.88
C MET A 323 -13.55 -8.94 27.94
N ALA A 324 -12.36 -9.52 28.06
CA ALA A 324 -12.01 -10.93 27.97
C ALA A 324 -12.84 -11.91 28.82
N THR A 325 -13.01 -13.14 28.29
CA THR A 325 -12.81 -14.35 29.10
C THR A 325 -12.35 -15.51 28.22
N ASP A 326 -11.28 -16.15 28.69
CA ASP A 326 -10.67 -17.36 28.20
C ASP A 326 -11.49 -18.59 28.66
N SER A 327 -11.94 -19.45 27.76
CA SER A 327 -12.14 -20.89 28.00
C SER A 327 -12.63 -21.63 26.75
N SER A 328 -11.74 -22.45 26.21
CA SER A 328 -11.99 -23.81 25.73
C SER A 328 -13.41 -24.19 25.28
N GLN A 329 -13.63 -24.19 23.97
CA GLN A 329 -14.28 -25.28 23.22
C GLN A 329 -14.21 -24.98 21.72
N ALA A 330 -13.33 -25.69 21.01
CA ALA A 330 -13.29 -25.71 19.56
C ALA A 330 -14.39 -26.66 19.05
N PRO A 331 -15.26 -26.27 18.09
CA PRO A 331 -16.05 -27.24 17.36
C PRO A 331 -15.09 -28.07 16.49
N GLN A 332 -15.11 -29.38 16.71
CA GLN A 332 -14.42 -30.36 15.88
C GLN A 332 -14.99 -30.28 14.46
N GLY A 333 -14.18 -29.77 13.54
CA GLY A 333 -14.39 -29.87 12.10
C GLY A 333 -13.01 -29.95 11.46
N THR A 334 -12.75 -31.03 10.74
CA THR A 334 -11.56 -31.24 9.90
C THR A 334 -11.20 -29.95 9.14
N PRO A 335 -9.97 -29.42 9.22
CA PRO A 335 -9.54 -28.38 8.30
C PRO A 335 -9.24 -29.04 6.96
N THR A 336 -10.28 -29.30 6.18
CA THR A 336 -10.14 -29.33 4.73
C THR A 336 -9.63 -27.95 4.34
N TYR A 337 -8.36 -27.86 3.95
CA TYR A 337 -7.78 -26.66 3.36
C TYR A 337 -8.76 -26.12 2.31
N PRO A 338 -9.24 -24.87 2.41
CA PRO A 338 -10.04 -24.30 1.34
C PRO A 338 -9.19 -24.35 0.06
N THR A 339 -9.71 -25.01 -0.96
CA THR A 339 -8.98 -25.33 -2.20
C THR A 339 -8.72 -24.10 -3.08
N ASP A 340 -9.28 -22.94 -2.74
CA ASP A 340 -9.13 -21.73 -3.54
C ASP A 340 -8.95 -20.47 -2.67
N GLU A 341 -7.70 -20.19 -2.33
CA GLU A 341 -7.28 -18.97 -1.61
C GLU A 341 -6.95 -17.82 -2.58
N LEU A 342 -7.02 -18.06 -3.89
CA LEU A 342 -6.63 -17.09 -4.92
C LEU A 342 -7.83 -16.54 -5.71
N THR A 343 -7.69 -15.31 -6.16
CA THR A 343 -8.59 -14.70 -7.15
C THR A 343 -8.34 -15.27 -8.55
N GLU A 344 -9.33 -15.14 -9.44
CA GLU A 344 -9.18 -15.52 -10.85
C GLU A 344 -8.05 -14.74 -11.54
N LEU A 345 -7.89 -13.46 -11.23
CA LEU A 345 -6.77 -12.66 -11.72
C LEU A 345 -5.42 -13.16 -11.18
N GLY A 346 -5.35 -13.55 -9.91
CA GLY A 346 -4.17 -14.14 -9.29
C GLY A 346 -3.74 -15.42 -10.00
N LYS A 347 -4.69 -16.29 -10.34
CA LYS A 347 -4.44 -17.50 -11.13
C LYS A 347 -3.90 -17.15 -12.52
N CYS A 348 -4.55 -16.22 -13.22
CA CYS A 348 -4.14 -15.74 -14.54
C CYS A 348 -2.69 -15.18 -14.54
N LEU A 349 -2.33 -14.38 -13.54
CA LEU A 349 -0.95 -13.85 -13.41
C LEU A 349 0.08 -14.94 -13.12
N LEU A 350 -0.27 -15.96 -12.32
CA LEU A 350 0.63 -17.05 -11.97
C LEU A 350 0.80 -18.08 -13.10
N GLN A 351 -0.13 -18.15 -14.07
CA GLN A 351 0.00 -18.98 -15.27
C GLN A 351 1.02 -18.43 -16.26
N ARG A 352 1.37 -17.14 -16.15
CA ARG A 352 2.30 -16.47 -17.06
C ARG A 352 3.74 -16.57 -16.60
N GLU A 353 4.57 -17.18 -17.43
CA GLU A 353 5.99 -17.43 -17.16
C GLU A 353 6.81 -16.15 -16.88
N ASP A 354 6.43 -15.03 -17.48
CA ASP A 354 7.14 -13.76 -17.34
C ASP A 354 6.76 -12.95 -16.09
N ILE A 355 5.65 -13.30 -15.42
CA ILE A 355 5.13 -12.56 -14.25
C ILE A 355 5.30 -13.33 -12.94
N TYR A 356 4.99 -14.64 -12.92
CA TYR A 356 4.85 -15.39 -11.68
C TYR A 356 6.09 -15.30 -10.78
N MET A 357 7.28 -15.37 -11.36
CA MET A 357 8.53 -15.32 -10.60
C MET A 357 8.82 -13.91 -10.07
N THR A 358 8.39 -12.86 -10.77
CA THR A 358 8.44 -11.48 -10.27
C THR A 358 7.55 -11.33 -9.03
N LEU A 359 6.32 -11.86 -9.08
CA LEU A 359 5.37 -11.83 -7.95
C LEU A 359 5.88 -12.60 -6.73
N LEU A 360 6.46 -13.78 -6.95
CA LEU A 360 7.07 -14.56 -5.88
C LEU A 360 8.28 -13.83 -5.29
N THR A 361 9.16 -13.32 -6.14
CA THR A 361 10.39 -12.66 -5.70
C THR A 361 10.10 -11.41 -4.87
N ILE A 362 9.19 -10.54 -5.32
CA ILE A 362 8.83 -9.34 -4.56
C ILE A 362 8.16 -9.68 -3.24
N SER A 363 7.28 -10.70 -3.21
CA SER A 363 6.59 -11.13 -1.99
C SER A 363 7.56 -11.69 -0.95
N PHE A 364 8.49 -12.56 -1.37
CA PHE A 364 9.47 -13.16 -0.45
C PHE A 364 10.58 -12.19 -0.03
N ASN A 365 11.04 -11.28 -0.89
CA ASN A 365 11.97 -10.22 -0.50
C ASN A 365 11.39 -9.35 0.61
N SER A 366 10.09 -9.05 0.52
CA SER A 366 9.39 -8.18 1.45
C SER A 366 9.39 -8.68 2.90
N LEU A 367 9.65 -9.97 3.13
CA LEU A 367 9.76 -10.58 4.46
C LEU A 367 10.98 -10.10 5.24
N SER A 368 12.01 -9.61 4.55
CA SER A 368 13.29 -9.19 5.12
C SER A 368 13.46 -7.67 5.22
N TRP A 369 12.54 -6.89 4.65
CA TRP A 369 12.53 -5.44 4.75
C TRP A 369 12.08 -4.99 6.13
N ARG A 370 12.61 -3.87 6.64
CA ARG A 370 12.40 -3.41 8.05
C ARG A 370 10.98 -2.85 8.28
N ASP A 371 9.97 -3.68 8.07
CA ASP A 371 8.55 -3.39 8.32
C ASP A 371 7.83 -4.65 8.84
N THR A 372 7.72 -4.73 10.16
CA THR A 372 7.11 -5.87 10.88
C THR A 372 5.66 -6.11 10.45
N GLY A 373 4.87 -5.04 10.22
CA GLY A 373 3.47 -5.17 9.82
C GLY A 373 3.34 -5.78 8.42
N ASN A 374 4.22 -5.38 7.51
CA ASN A 374 4.30 -5.96 6.18
C ASN A 374 4.72 -7.44 6.22
N CYS A 375 5.80 -7.75 6.95
CA CYS A 375 6.31 -9.12 7.09
C CYS A 375 5.22 -10.09 7.58
N HIS A 376 4.51 -9.74 8.65
CA HIS A 376 3.41 -10.55 9.19
C HIS A 376 2.32 -10.83 8.15
N ARG A 377 1.84 -9.78 7.46
CA ARG A 377 0.77 -9.89 6.46
C ARG A 377 1.18 -10.79 5.30
N MET A 378 2.37 -10.55 4.74
CA MET A 378 2.85 -11.28 3.57
C MET A 378 3.13 -12.75 3.90
N ALA A 379 3.74 -13.02 5.06
CA ALA A 379 4.01 -14.38 5.52
C ALA A 379 2.72 -15.18 5.76
N SER A 380 1.71 -14.56 6.36
CA SER A 380 0.47 -15.24 6.76
C SER A 380 -0.50 -15.47 5.61
N LEU A 381 -0.57 -14.55 4.64
CA LEU A 381 -1.65 -14.53 3.65
C LEU A 381 -1.20 -14.75 2.22
N VAL A 382 0.02 -14.33 1.86
CA VAL A 382 0.40 -14.19 0.43
C VAL A 382 1.43 -15.23 0.02
N CYS A 383 2.57 -15.31 0.73
CA CYS A 383 3.73 -16.06 0.25
C CYS A 383 3.43 -17.54 0.00
N TRP A 384 2.71 -18.21 0.91
CA TRP A 384 2.33 -19.61 0.74
C TRP A 384 1.30 -19.79 -0.38
N ALA A 385 0.27 -18.94 -0.42
CA ALA A 385 -0.80 -19.02 -1.42
C ALA A 385 -0.25 -18.91 -2.85
N LEU A 386 0.71 -17.99 -3.08
CA LEU A 386 1.39 -17.86 -4.37
C LEU A 386 2.30 -19.05 -4.68
N LEU A 387 3.16 -19.43 -3.72
CA LEU A 387 4.13 -20.50 -3.94
C LEU A 387 3.44 -21.83 -4.23
N ARG A 388 2.36 -22.15 -3.49
CA ARG A 388 1.61 -23.41 -3.62
C ARG A 388 1.14 -23.69 -5.05
N GLN A 389 0.75 -22.67 -5.81
CA GLN A 389 0.28 -22.85 -7.18
C GLN A 389 1.39 -23.31 -8.14
N VAL A 390 2.64 -22.94 -7.86
CA VAL A 390 3.76 -23.24 -8.76
C VAL A 390 4.56 -24.47 -8.32
N ILE A 391 4.24 -25.06 -7.15
CA ILE A 391 4.90 -26.28 -6.66
C ILE A 391 4.66 -27.45 -7.62
N GLY A 392 3.51 -27.51 -8.30
CA GLY A 392 3.23 -28.55 -9.31
C GLY A 392 4.17 -28.50 -10.52
N GLY A 393 4.81 -27.35 -10.78
CA GLY A 393 5.77 -27.18 -11.86
C GLY A 393 7.18 -27.64 -11.53
N ASN A 394 8.11 -27.38 -12.46
CA ASN A 394 9.54 -27.61 -12.30
C ASN A 394 10.21 -26.34 -11.74
N LEU A 395 10.14 -26.14 -10.43
CA LEU A 395 10.94 -25.11 -9.76
C LEU A 395 12.42 -25.52 -9.75
N LEU A 396 13.31 -24.58 -10.07
CA LEU A 396 14.75 -24.77 -9.95
C LEU A 396 15.14 -24.96 -8.46
N PRO A 397 16.05 -25.88 -8.13
CA PRO A 397 16.52 -26.07 -6.75
C PRO A 397 17.05 -24.77 -6.10
N GLU A 398 17.71 -23.91 -6.88
CA GLU A 398 18.20 -22.60 -6.45
C GLU A 398 17.05 -21.67 -6.05
N ALA A 399 15.93 -21.69 -6.77
CA ALA A 399 14.76 -20.90 -6.43
C ALA A 399 14.13 -21.39 -5.13
N VAL A 400 14.02 -22.71 -4.94
CA VAL A 400 13.47 -23.32 -3.73
C VAL A 400 14.31 -22.98 -2.50
N THR A 401 15.63 -23.12 -2.60
CA THR A 401 16.55 -22.74 -1.51
C THR A 401 16.52 -21.24 -1.24
N TRP A 402 16.39 -20.41 -2.28
CA TRP A 402 16.24 -18.97 -2.13
C TRP A 402 14.94 -18.59 -1.39
N PHE A 403 13.78 -19.14 -1.77
CA PHE A 403 12.52 -18.89 -1.07
C PHE A 403 12.62 -19.25 0.40
N TYR A 404 13.15 -20.44 0.70
CA TYR A 404 13.31 -20.89 2.08
C TYR A 404 14.26 -19.96 2.86
N THR A 405 15.40 -19.60 2.26
CA THR A 405 16.36 -18.66 2.86
C THR A 405 15.75 -17.29 3.11
N SER A 406 14.90 -16.79 2.21
CA SER A 406 14.19 -15.51 2.38
C SER A 406 13.26 -15.53 3.60
N VAL A 407 12.59 -16.66 3.88
CA VAL A 407 11.78 -16.82 5.10
C VAL A 407 12.66 -16.86 6.35
N LEU A 408 13.79 -17.57 6.31
CA LEU A 408 14.75 -17.61 7.42
C LEU A 408 15.36 -16.22 7.70
N LYS A 409 15.70 -15.45 6.67
CA LYS A 409 16.11 -14.05 6.80
C LYS A 409 15.01 -13.20 7.44
N GLY A 410 13.74 -13.41 7.07
CA GLY A 410 12.61 -12.78 7.74
C GLY A 410 12.54 -13.13 9.24
N LEU A 411 12.79 -14.38 9.62
CA LEU A 411 12.85 -14.81 11.03
C LEU A 411 14.02 -14.16 11.78
N GLN A 412 15.17 -13.99 11.12
CA GLN A 412 16.30 -13.26 11.68
C GLN A 412 15.99 -11.78 11.87
N MET A 413 15.23 -11.16 10.96
CA MET A 413 14.90 -9.73 11.03
C MET A 413 13.75 -9.42 12.01
N HIS A 414 12.70 -10.23 12.04
CA HIS A 414 11.45 -9.91 12.75
C HIS A 414 11.06 -10.93 13.83
N GLY A 415 11.81 -12.02 14.00
CA GLY A 415 11.44 -13.12 14.90
C GLY A 415 11.30 -12.75 16.38
N GLN A 416 11.83 -11.59 16.78
CA GLN A 416 11.59 -11.00 18.11
C GLN A 416 10.10 -10.68 18.36
N HIS A 417 9.32 -10.46 17.30
CA HIS A 417 7.89 -10.15 17.38
C HIS A 417 7.08 -11.44 17.27
N GLU A 418 6.27 -11.74 18.28
CA GLU A 418 5.51 -12.99 18.38
C GLU A 418 4.65 -13.27 17.13
N GLY A 419 3.91 -12.25 16.64
CA GLY A 419 3.08 -12.39 15.43
C GLY A 419 3.89 -12.76 14.19
N CYS A 420 4.99 -12.05 13.91
CA CYS A 420 5.86 -12.37 12.77
C CYS A 420 6.52 -13.73 12.93
N SER A 421 7.00 -14.05 14.13
CA SER A 421 7.61 -15.34 14.44
C SER A 421 6.65 -16.49 14.16
N ALA A 422 5.41 -16.41 14.65
CA ALA A 422 4.39 -17.44 14.40
C ALA A 422 4.08 -17.60 12.90
N ALA A 423 3.86 -16.49 12.19
CA ALA A 423 3.56 -16.48 10.76
C ALA A 423 4.70 -17.05 9.91
N LEU A 424 5.92 -16.59 10.13
CA LEU A 424 7.11 -17.04 9.41
C LEU A 424 7.49 -18.49 9.75
N MET A 425 7.31 -18.91 11.01
CA MET A 425 7.51 -20.32 11.40
C MET A 425 6.51 -21.23 10.69
N GLN A 426 5.24 -20.82 10.59
CA GLN A 426 4.23 -21.57 9.85
C GLN A 426 4.53 -21.61 8.35
N LEU A 427 5.00 -20.51 7.76
CA LEU A 427 5.42 -20.46 6.36
C LEU A 427 6.63 -21.38 6.11
N ALA A 428 7.68 -21.29 6.94
CA ALA A 428 8.85 -22.15 6.86
C ALA A 428 8.47 -23.64 6.99
N PHE A 429 7.59 -23.96 7.95
CA PHE A 429 7.07 -25.31 8.13
C PHE A 429 6.36 -25.82 6.87
N SER A 430 5.48 -25.00 6.27
CA SER A 430 4.70 -25.39 5.09
C SER A 430 5.60 -25.61 3.87
N ILE A 431 6.60 -24.75 3.67
CA ILE A 431 7.60 -24.88 2.60
C ILE A 431 8.42 -26.15 2.80
N TYR A 432 8.95 -26.36 4.01
CA TYR A 432 9.82 -27.52 4.28
C TYR A 432 9.05 -28.83 4.15
N GLU A 433 7.89 -28.98 4.79
CA GLU A 433 7.11 -30.23 4.74
C GLU A 433 6.69 -30.59 3.30
N THR A 434 6.35 -29.59 2.48
CA THR A 434 5.82 -29.82 1.12
C THR A 434 6.92 -30.04 0.09
N LEU A 435 8.02 -29.27 0.15
CA LEU A 435 9.06 -29.29 -0.88
C LEU A 435 10.21 -30.25 -0.57
N ARG A 436 10.46 -30.56 0.71
CA ARG A 436 11.57 -31.45 1.11
C ARG A 436 11.57 -32.83 0.46
N PRO A 437 10.42 -33.50 0.19
CA PRO A 437 10.42 -34.77 -0.54
C PRO A 437 10.96 -34.69 -1.96
N ARG A 438 10.87 -33.51 -2.61
CA ARG A 438 11.32 -33.28 -3.99
C ARG A 438 12.69 -32.60 -4.08
N TYR A 439 13.02 -31.77 -3.09
CA TYR A 439 14.22 -30.93 -3.08
C TYR A 439 15.07 -31.25 -1.84
N SER A 440 16.19 -31.93 -2.07
CA SER A 440 17.11 -32.35 -1.01
C SER A 440 17.93 -31.19 -0.43
N GLU A 441 18.11 -30.14 -1.22
CA GLU A 441 18.90 -28.95 -0.95
C GLU A 441 18.35 -28.15 0.24
N LEU A 442 17.05 -28.26 0.54
CA LEU A 442 16.44 -27.66 1.73
C LEU A 442 17.08 -28.13 3.03
N ARG A 443 17.56 -29.38 3.07
CA ARG A 443 18.31 -29.90 4.21
C ARG A 443 19.65 -29.17 4.38
N ALA A 444 20.32 -28.86 3.28
CA ALA A 444 21.59 -28.13 3.31
C ALA A 444 21.39 -26.72 3.89
N VAL A 445 20.28 -26.05 3.56
CA VAL A 445 19.92 -24.77 4.17
C VAL A 445 19.63 -24.92 5.68
N MET A 446 18.90 -25.96 6.09
CA MET A 446 18.64 -26.24 7.51
C MET A 446 19.93 -26.45 8.32
N THR A 447 20.91 -27.16 7.76
CA THR A 447 22.19 -27.39 8.44
C THR A 447 23.02 -26.12 8.65
N GLN A 448 22.74 -25.04 7.93
CA GLN A 448 23.40 -23.74 8.11
C GLN A 448 22.81 -22.91 9.26
N ILE A 449 21.71 -23.38 9.88
CA ILE A 449 21.06 -22.67 10.99
C ILE A 449 21.91 -22.78 12.26
N PRO A 450 22.21 -21.65 12.94
CA PRO A 450 22.96 -21.68 14.19
C PRO A 450 22.30 -22.56 15.25
N ASN A 451 23.09 -23.32 16.03
CA ASN A 451 22.64 -24.14 17.15
C ASN A 451 21.59 -25.21 16.79
N ILE A 452 21.56 -25.69 15.55
CA ILE A 452 20.67 -26.79 15.16
C ILE A 452 21.19 -28.14 15.67
N GLN A 453 20.33 -28.95 16.29
CA GLN A 453 20.66 -30.31 16.71
C GLN A 453 20.57 -31.27 15.50
N ALA A 454 21.72 -31.79 15.06
CA ALA A 454 21.82 -32.62 13.86
C ALA A 454 21.00 -33.92 13.98
N GLU A 455 20.98 -34.57 15.14
CA GLU A 455 20.19 -35.78 15.39
C GLU A 455 18.68 -35.49 15.30
N ALA A 456 18.24 -34.37 15.86
CA ALA A 456 16.84 -33.96 15.80
C ALA A 456 16.39 -33.64 14.37
N LEU A 457 17.25 -32.97 13.59
CA LEU A 457 17.02 -32.72 12.17
C LEU A 457 16.94 -34.04 11.39
N ASN A 458 17.85 -34.98 11.63
CA ASN A 458 17.86 -36.30 10.99
C ASN A 458 16.55 -37.06 11.24
N GLN A 459 16.10 -37.11 12.50
CA GLN A 459 14.85 -37.77 12.87
C GLN A 459 13.63 -37.12 12.22
N TYR A 460 13.62 -35.78 12.12
CA TYR A 460 12.54 -35.04 11.50
C TYR A 460 12.49 -35.28 9.98
N ASP A 461 13.66 -35.24 9.32
CA ASP A 461 13.79 -35.52 7.88
C ASP A 461 13.33 -36.93 7.52
N GLN A 462 13.77 -37.94 8.27
CA GLN A 462 13.37 -39.33 8.03
C GLN A 462 11.85 -39.50 8.11
N ARG A 463 11.16 -38.78 9.00
CA ARG A 463 9.70 -38.82 9.12
C ARG A 463 8.97 -38.15 7.97
N ILE A 464 9.57 -37.13 7.34
CA ILE A 464 9.00 -36.47 6.15
C ILE A 464 9.14 -37.38 4.92
N LEU A 465 10.32 -37.99 4.76
CA LEU A 465 10.60 -38.87 3.61
C LEU A 465 9.88 -40.22 3.72
N ASN A 466 9.77 -40.76 4.94
CA ASN A 466 9.10 -42.02 5.24
C ASN A 466 7.94 -41.77 6.22
N PRO A 467 6.75 -41.38 5.74
CA PRO A 467 5.62 -41.10 6.62
C PRO A 467 5.20 -42.37 7.37
N PRO A 468 5.17 -42.35 8.73
CA PRO A 468 4.77 -43.50 9.51
C PRO A 468 3.28 -43.81 9.32
N THR A 469 2.89 -45.08 9.43
CA THR A 469 1.50 -45.55 9.37
C THR A 469 0.61 -44.95 10.46
N GLN A 470 1.19 -44.51 11.59
CA GLN A 470 0.50 -43.73 12.62
C GLN A 470 0.69 -42.21 12.39
N LYS A 471 -0.43 -41.50 12.20
CA LYS A 471 -0.42 -40.03 12.08
C LYS A 471 -0.03 -39.38 13.42
N VAL A 472 1.18 -38.84 13.48
CA VAL A 472 1.57 -37.92 14.56
C VAL A 472 0.75 -36.64 14.45
N GLY A 473 0.17 -36.18 15.56
CA GLY A 473 -0.60 -34.94 15.60
C GLY A 473 0.20 -33.73 15.09
N GLU A 474 -0.41 -32.93 14.23
CA GLU A 474 0.21 -31.79 13.53
C GLU A 474 0.84 -30.77 14.50
N LYS A 475 0.19 -30.55 15.65
CA LYS A 475 0.71 -29.69 16.73
C LYS A 475 2.10 -30.13 17.20
N LYS A 476 2.29 -31.44 17.43
CA LYS A 476 3.57 -31.99 17.88
C LYS A 476 4.65 -31.88 16.82
N LYS A 477 4.31 -32.00 15.53
CA LYS A 477 5.24 -31.77 14.42
C LYS A 477 5.72 -30.31 14.39
N LYS A 478 4.78 -29.36 14.49
CA LYS A 478 5.09 -27.92 14.51
C LYS A 478 5.97 -27.55 15.70
N ASP A 479 5.70 -28.09 16.89
CA ASP A 479 6.52 -27.82 18.07
C ASP A 479 7.95 -28.37 17.95
N GLN A 480 8.12 -29.57 17.36
CA GLN A 480 9.44 -30.11 17.04
C GLN A 480 10.18 -29.24 16.02
N PHE A 481 9.48 -28.79 14.96
CA PHE A 481 10.06 -27.95 13.93
C PHE A 481 10.49 -26.57 14.46
N LYS A 482 9.66 -25.94 15.32
CA LYS A 482 10.00 -24.68 15.98
C LYS A 482 11.32 -24.76 16.77
N ARG A 483 11.59 -25.89 17.42
CA ARG A 483 12.87 -26.11 18.14
C ARG A 483 14.07 -26.15 17.18
N LEU A 484 13.90 -26.70 15.97
CA LEU A 484 14.97 -26.72 14.97
C LEU A 484 15.31 -25.32 14.46
N LEU A 485 14.30 -24.43 14.32
CA LEU A 485 14.48 -23.07 13.84
C LEU A 485 14.80 -22.04 14.92
N ALA A 486 14.89 -22.43 16.20
CA ALA A 486 15.07 -21.52 17.32
C ALA A 486 16.31 -20.62 17.17
N GLY A 487 17.42 -21.14 16.62
CA GLY A 487 18.64 -20.37 16.39
C GLY A 487 18.59 -19.39 15.21
N THR A 488 17.50 -19.38 14.44
CA THR A 488 17.24 -18.40 13.37
C THR A 488 16.55 -17.14 13.90
N VAL A 489 15.88 -17.23 15.06
CA VAL A 489 15.13 -16.10 15.62
C VAL A 489 16.10 -15.00 16.02
N GLY A 490 15.97 -13.83 15.39
CA GLY A 490 16.80 -12.67 15.68
C GLY A 490 16.72 -12.24 17.14
N LYS A 491 17.86 -11.84 17.71
CA LYS A 491 17.89 -11.19 19.03
C LYS A 491 17.31 -9.78 18.92
N PRO A 492 16.63 -9.27 19.97
CA PRO A 492 16.08 -7.93 19.96
C PRO A 492 17.11 -6.86 19.58
N LEU A 493 16.79 -5.94 18.66
CA LEU A 493 17.73 -4.87 18.24
C LEU A 493 18.27 -4.07 19.45
N GLY A 494 17.41 -3.82 20.45
CA GLY A 494 17.79 -3.15 21.71
C GLY A 494 18.67 -3.97 22.66
N GLN A 495 18.97 -5.23 22.35
CA GLN A 495 19.92 -6.09 23.08
C GLN A 495 21.22 -6.31 22.30
N GLN A 496 21.29 -5.94 21.01
CA GLN A 496 22.52 -6.09 20.20
C GLN A 496 23.59 -5.05 20.56
N PHE A 497 23.19 -3.91 21.15
CA PHE A 497 24.08 -2.81 21.54
C PHE A 497 24.04 -2.47 23.04
N LYS A 498 23.33 -3.25 23.86
CA LYS A 498 23.35 -3.09 25.32
C LYS A 498 24.23 -4.15 25.96
N LYS A 499 25.19 -3.72 26.78
CA LYS A 499 25.79 -4.58 27.80
C LYS A 499 24.64 -5.09 28.69
N GLU A 500 24.48 -6.41 28.84
CA GLU A 500 23.38 -6.99 29.62
C GLU A 500 23.39 -6.42 31.05
N VAL A 501 22.43 -5.56 31.36
CA VAL A 501 22.09 -5.21 32.74
C VAL A 501 20.65 -5.63 32.96
N HIS A 502 20.49 -6.81 33.56
CA HIS A 502 19.21 -7.40 33.86
C HIS A 502 18.68 -6.82 35.18
N ILE A 503 18.13 -5.59 35.16
CA ILE A 503 17.48 -5.00 36.34
C ILE A 503 16.05 -5.54 36.41
N ARG A 504 15.82 -6.58 37.22
CA ARG A 504 14.52 -7.28 37.32
C ARG A 504 13.38 -6.45 37.92
N ASN A 505 13.66 -5.27 38.48
CA ASN A 505 12.69 -4.49 39.25
C ASN A 505 12.77 -2.97 38.95
N LEU A 506 12.62 -2.57 37.69
CA LEU A 506 12.35 -1.17 37.38
C LEU A 506 10.83 -0.93 37.35
N PRO A 507 10.26 -0.14 38.28
CA PRO A 507 8.87 0.27 38.19
C PRO A 507 8.65 1.13 36.93
N SER A 508 7.54 0.88 36.21
CA SER A 508 7.15 1.68 35.05
C SER A 508 6.99 3.15 35.45
N LEU A 509 7.75 4.05 34.84
CA LEU A 509 7.63 5.50 35.05
C LEU A 509 6.28 6.06 34.56
N PHE A 510 5.58 5.31 33.71
CA PHE A 510 4.21 5.61 33.31
C PHE A 510 3.26 4.57 33.93
N LYS A 511 2.60 4.94 35.01
CA LYS A 511 1.38 4.24 35.45
C LYS A 511 0.29 4.61 34.45
N LYS A 512 -0.09 3.66 33.57
CA LYS A 512 -1.42 3.72 32.94
C LYS A 512 -2.42 3.76 34.09
N GLY A 513 -3.13 4.88 34.24
CA GLY A 513 -4.21 4.97 35.21
C GLY A 513 -5.18 3.82 34.95
N LYS A 514 -5.43 2.99 35.96
CA LYS A 514 -6.61 2.13 35.97
C LYS A 514 -7.83 3.07 35.94
N PRO A 515 -8.86 2.80 35.11
CA PRO A 515 -10.15 3.42 35.36
C PRO A 515 -10.66 2.86 36.69
N ASP A 516 -10.76 3.72 37.71
CA ASP A 516 -11.39 3.36 38.97
C ASP A 516 -12.86 3.07 38.69
N ALA A 517 -13.26 1.80 38.79
CA ALA A 517 -14.64 1.35 38.82
C ALA A 517 -15.38 1.75 40.13
N ALA A 518 -14.88 2.77 40.83
CA ALA A 518 -15.45 3.32 42.07
C ALA A 518 -16.00 4.75 41.90
N LYS A 519 -16.19 5.23 40.66
CA LYS A 519 -16.78 6.55 40.34
C LYS A 519 -18.15 6.47 39.64
N ARG A 520 -18.84 5.33 39.68
CA ARG A 520 -20.25 5.23 39.21
C ARG A 520 -21.30 5.41 40.31
N ASP A 521 -20.92 5.49 41.59
CA ASP A 521 -21.88 5.66 42.71
C ASP A 521 -21.73 7.00 43.47
N ILE A 522 -21.27 8.08 42.80
CA ILE A 522 -21.26 9.44 43.39
C ILE A 522 -21.97 10.42 42.45
N LEU A 523 -23.12 10.01 41.91
CA LEU A 523 -23.97 10.87 41.08
C LEU A 523 -25.46 10.88 41.51
N GLU A 524 -25.77 10.48 42.76
CA GLU A 524 -27.13 10.63 43.30
C GLU A 524 -27.22 11.38 44.64
N SER A 525 -26.15 12.01 45.14
CA SER A 525 -26.28 12.82 46.35
C SER A 525 -25.26 13.96 46.44
N SER A 526 -25.58 15.10 45.84
CA SER A 526 -25.46 16.42 46.48
C SER A 526 -25.65 17.50 45.42
N GLU A 527 -26.80 18.15 45.49
CA GLU A 527 -27.04 19.46 44.90
C GLU A 527 -26.00 20.48 45.42
N ASP A 528 -25.79 21.52 44.60
CA ASP A 528 -25.46 22.87 45.00
C ASP A 528 -24.00 23.37 45.12
N THR A 529 -23.71 24.29 44.17
CA THR A 529 -23.14 25.64 44.41
C THR A 529 -21.65 25.79 44.76
N ALA A 530 -20.77 25.53 43.78
CA ALA A 530 -19.38 26.02 43.89
C ALA A 530 -18.76 26.59 42.60
N LEU A 531 -19.37 26.41 41.43
CA LEU A 531 -18.79 26.86 40.14
C LEU A 531 -19.46 28.12 39.56
N THR A 532 -20.64 28.51 40.06
CA THR A 532 -21.38 29.70 39.60
C THR A 532 -20.87 31.01 40.21
N SER A 533 -20.04 30.98 41.24
CA SER A 533 -19.46 32.17 41.88
C SER A 533 -18.23 32.76 41.15
N LEU A 534 -17.69 32.05 40.17
CA LEU A 534 -16.51 32.47 39.39
C LEU A 534 -16.81 33.46 38.26
N PHE A 535 -18.09 33.70 37.93
CA PHE A 535 -18.52 34.52 36.79
C PHE A 535 -19.35 35.76 37.14
N THR A 536 -19.46 36.13 38.42
CA THR A 536 -20.13 37.37 38.84
C THR A 536 -19.16 38.56 38.81
N PRO A 537 -19.51 39.69 38.14
CA PRO A 537 -18.66 40.88 38.09
C PRO A 537 -18.64 41.62 39.44
N PRO A 538 -17.55 42.34 39.78
CA PRO A 538 -17.45 43.06 41.05
C PRO A 538 -18.38 44.29 41.09
N PRO A 539 -18.95 44.64 42.27
CA PRO A 539 -19.82 45.80 42.41
C PRO A 539 -19.05 47.12 42.33
N GLN A 540 -19.67 48.11 41.68
CA GLN A 540 -19.25 49.51 41.66
C GLN A 540 -19.30 50.10 43.07
N GLU A 541 -18.21 50.67 43.55
CA GLU A 541 -18.18 51.52 44.74
C GLU A 541 -18.58 52.95 44.34
N ASP A 542 -19.81 53.35 44.68
CA ASP A 542 -20.21 54.75 44.83
C ASP A 542 -20.13 55.11 46.32
N ILE A 543 -19.12 55.90 46.72
CA ILE A 543 -19.27 57.13 47.54
C ILE A 543 -18.18 58.11 47.11
#